data_AF-A0A6B1BUS0-F1
#
_entry.id   AF-A0A6B1BUS0-F1
#
_cell.length_a   1.000
_cell.length_b   1.000
_cell.length_c   1.000
_cell.angle_alpha   90.00
_cell.angle_beta   90.00
_cell.angle_gamma   90.00
#
_symmetry.space_group_name_H-M   'P 1'
#
loop_
_entity.id
_entity.type
_entity.pdbx_description
1 polymer ?
#
loop_
_entity_poly.entity_id
_entity_poly.type
_entity_poly.pdbx_seq_one_letter_code
_entity_poly.pdbx_strand_id
1 'polypeptide(L)'
;MAPCDFWVPDPGFIVEFDESQHFTIPRKLALSAYPDDHSVGFSRDRWIALCEKYDAKDNDPPYRDEQRAWYDTLRDLLPSFAGLQPTVRIYASDYVWCSLDPDSSNDLRQFLEYLDESGEKYLALHLLEKPGKRWTLDEMEQGIDMDC
;
A
#
# COMPACT_ATOMS: atom_id res chain seq x y z
N MET A 1 11.92 -13.82 10.91
CA MET A 1 11.33 -13.02 9.82
C MET A 1 10.88 -11.72 10.47
N ALA A 2 11.30 -10.56 9.95
CA ALA A 2 10.82 -9.30 10.51
C ALA A 2 9.29 -9.23 10.31
N PRO A 3 8.53 -8.73 11.30
CA PRO A 3 7.09 -8.58 11.14
C PRO A 3 6.79 -7.70 9.91
N CYS A 4 5.68 -7.99 9.25
CA CYS A 4 5.05 -7.04 8.34
C CYS A 4 4.29 -5.98 9.16
N ASP A 5 4.00 -4.83 8.58
CA ASP A 5 3.28 -3.78 9.31
C ASP A 5 1.84 -4.20 9.62
N PHE A 6 1.10 -4.68 8.61
CA PHE A 6 -0.24 -5.20 8.80
C PHE A 6 -0.52 -6.45 7.95
N TRP A 7 -1.34 -7.32 8.50
CA TRP A 7 -1.87 -8.51 7.82
C TRP A 7 -3.40 -8.39 7.72
N VAL A 8 -3.92 -8.52 6.50
CA VAL A 8 -5.36 -8.53 6.24
C VAL A 8 -5.78 -9.96 5.92
N PRO A 9 -6.47 -10.66 6.84
CA PRO A 9 -6.72 -12.10 6.73
C PRO A 9 -7.69 -12.50 5.63
N ASP A 10 -8.64 -11.63 5.28
CA ASP A 10 -9.60 -11.82 4.18
C ASP A 10 -9.64 -10.51 3.37
N PRO A 11 -9.23 -10.51 2.09
CA PRO A 11 -8.90 -11.65 1.21
C PRO A 11 -7.50 -12.27 1.35
N GLY A 12 -6.68 -11.85 2.32
CA GLY A 12 -5.37 -12.46 2.56
C GLY A 12 -4.21 -11.75 1.87
N PHE A 13 -3.81 -10.57 2.35
CA PHE A 13 -2.63 -9.82 1.88
C PHE A 13 -1.90 -9.08 2.99
N ILE A 14 -0.65 -8.71 2.69
CA ILE A 14 0.19 -7.87 3.55
C ILE A 14 0.04 -6.41 3.13
N VAL A 15 0.02 -5.50 4.10
CA VAL A 15 0.20 -4.07 3.89
C VAL A 15 1.52 -3.64 4.52
N GLU A 16 2.34 -2.95 3.74
CA GLU A 16 3.57 -2.29 4.22
C GLU A 16 3.44 -0.77 4.08
N PHE A 17 3.90 -0.06 5.09
CA PHE A 17 3.90 1.39 5.17
C PHE A 17 5.31 1.93 4.92
N ASP A 18 5.50 2.56 3.77
CA ASP A 18 6.81 3.01 3.33
C ASP A 18 7.07 4.46 3.74
N GLU A 19 8.05 4.66 4.62
CA GLU A 19 8.58 5.98 4.97
C GLU A 19 9.67 6.41 3.98
N SER A 20 10.02 7.70 3.95
CA SER A 20 11.03 8.25 3.04
C SER A 20 12.38 7.50 3.10
N GLN A 21 12.73 6.96 4.27
CA GLN A 21 13.94 6.18 4.51
C GLN A 21 13.97 4.81 3.81
N HIS A 22 12.84 4.26 3.36
CA HIS A 22 12.79 3.00 2.62
C HIS A 22 13.15 3.16 1.13
N PHE A 23 13.18 4.40 0.62
CA PHE A 23 13.40 4.70 -0.79
C PHE A 23 14.89 4.89 -1.10
N THR A 24 15.60 3.76 -1.24
CA THR A 24 17.05 3.68 -1.42
C THR A 24 17.44 3.19 -2.82
N ILE A 25 18.72 3.35 -3.21
CA ILE A 25 19.23 2.80 -4.49
C ILE A 25 19.17 1.27 -4.55
N PRO A 26 19.54 0.50 -3.51
CA PRO A 26 19.32 -0.94 -3.50
C PRO A 26 17.86 -1.33 -3.75
N ARG A 27 16.90 -0.59 -3.18
CA ARG A 27 15.46 -0.84 -3.39
C ARG A 27 15.06 -0.61 -4.85
N LYS A 28 15.54 0.46 -5.47
CA LYS A 28 15.36 0.71 -6.91
C LYS A 28 15.86 -0.46 -7.75
N LEU A 29 17.09 -0.90 -7.52
CA LEU A 29 17.71 -1.99 -8.29
C LEU A 29 16.92 -3.29 -8.17
N ALA A 30 16.44 -3.59 -6.96
CA ALA A 30 15.60 -4.74 -6.72
C ALA A 30 14.27 -4.65 -7.51
N LEU A 31 13.56 -3.53 -7.42
CA LEU A 31 12.31 -3.31 -8.16
C LEU A 31 12.49 -3.39 -9.68
N SER A 32 13.59 -2.86 -10.21
CA SER A 32 13.92 -2.94 -11.63
C SER A 32 14.23 -4.37 -12.11
N ALA A 33 14.54 -5.29 -11.20
CA ALA A 33 14.82 -6.68 -11.51
C ALA A 33 13.58 -7.59 -11.38
N TYR A 34 12.42 -7.06 -10.99
CA TYR A 34 11.20 -7.86 -10.88
C TYR A 34 10.77 -8.37 -12.25
N PRO A 35 10.27 -9.62 -12.36
CA PRO A 35 9.69 -10.12 -13.60
C PRO A 35 8.57 -9.20 -14.08
N ASP A 36 8.50 -8.95 -15.39
CA ASP A 36 7.49 -8.06 -15.97
C ASP A 36 6.06 -8.61 -15.87
N ASP A 37 5.93 -9.93 -15.71
CA ASP A 37 4.67 -10.64 -15.52
C ASP A 37 4.25 -10.79 -14.04
N HIS A 38 5.09 -10.35 -13.09
CA HIS A 38 4.76 -10.44 -11.67
C HIS A 38 3.87 -9.27 -11.23
N SER A 39 2.67 -9.58 -10.74
CA SER A 39 1.73 -8.59 -10.22
C SER A 39 2.08 -8.18 -8.79
N VAL A 40 2.16 -6.87 -8.55
CA VAL A 40 2.31 -6.26 -7.23
C VAL A 40 1.12 -5.36 -6.92
N GLY A 41 0.81 -5.16 -5.63
CA GLY A 41 -0.30 -4.32 -5.17
C GLY A 41 0.03 -2.82 -5.10
N PHE A 42 1.07 -2.37 -5.80
CA PHE A 42 1.53 -0.98 -5.83
C PHE A 42 2.16 -0.64 -7.19
N SER A 43 2.34 0.65 -7.49
CA SER A 43 2.97 1.06 -8.75
C SER A 43 4.50 0.90 -8.67
N ARG A 44 5.03 -0.14 -9.34
CA ARG A 44 6.47 -0.39 -9.45
C ARG A 44 7.23 0.85 -9.92
N ASP A 45 6.77 1.48 -11.00
CA ASP A 45 7.41 2.65 -11.59
C ASP A 45 7.40 3.86 -10.65
N ARG A 46 6.31 4.05 -9.92
CA ARG A 46 6.21 5.10 -8.90
C ARG A 46 7.20 4.88 -7.77
N TRP A 47 7.31 3.65 -7.25
CA TRP A 47 8.26 3.34 -6.18
C TRP A 47 9.72 3.48 -6.65
N ILE A 48 10.02 3.11 -7.89
CA ILE A 48 11.32 3.37 -8.52
C ILE A 48 11.62 4.88 -8.56
N ALA A 49 10.65 5.69 -8.99
CA ALA A 49 10.80 7.14 -9.04
C ALA A 49 10.97 7.76 -7.64
N LEU A 50 10.30 7.23 -6.61
CA LEU A 50 10.50 7.64 -5.22
C LEU A 50 11.92 7.31 -4.72
N CYS A 51 12.47 6.14 -5.07
CA CYS A 51 13.86 5.78 -4.78
C CYS A 51 14.86 6.74 -5.43
N GLU A 52 14.61 7.17 -6.67
CA GLU A 52 15.43 8.19 -7.34
C GLU A 52 15.31 9.58 -6.69
N LYS A 53 14.09 9.95 -6.28
CA LYS A 53 13.80 11.24 -5.66
C LYS A 53 14.47 11.39 -4.29
N TYR A 54 14.37 10.36 -3.45
CA TYR A 54 14.87 10.44 -2.07
C TYR A 54 16.34 10.07 -1.95
N ASP A 55 16.85 9.10 -2.72
CA ASP A 55 18.23 8.57 -2.62
C ASP A 55 18.64 8.35 -1.15
N ALA A 56 17.73 7.78 -0.35
CA ALA A 56 17.93 7.59 1.08
C ALA A 56 19.09 6.60 1.32
N LYS A 57 19.86 6.84 2.37
CA LYS A 57 21.04 6.05 2.74
C LYS A 57 21.10 5.85 4.24
N ASP A 58 20.98 4.60 4.67
CA ASP A 58 21.10 4.18 6.05
C ASP A 58 21.95 2.90 6.09
N ASN A 59 23.26 3.11 6.24
CA ASN A 59 24.28 2.05 6.18
C ASN A 59 24.70 1.55 7.57
N ASP A 60 23.95 1.84 8.64
CA ASP A 60 24.28 1.37 9.98
C ASP A 60 23.17 0.48 10.57
N PRO A 61 23.37 -0.83 10.81
CA PRO A 61 24.62 -1.55 10.60
C PRO A 61 24.96 -1.69 9.11
N PRO A 62 26.22 -2.07 8.78
CA PRO A 62 26.65 -2.25 7.40
C PRO A 62 25.67 -3.06 6.57
N TYR A 63 25.43 -2.58 5.35
CA TYR A 63 24.54 -3.19 4.35
C TYR A 63 23.06 -3.21 4.73
N ARG A 64 22.62 -2.33 5.63
CA ARG A 64 21.22 -2.27 6.06
C ARG A 64 20.27 -1.97 4.90
N ASP A 65 20.63 -1.08 3.98
CA ASP A 65 19.78 -0.77 2.82
C ASP A 65 19.64 -1.95 1.85
N GLU A 66 20.70 -2.71 1.61
CA GLU A 66 20.69 -3.93 0.80
C GLU A 66 19.85 -5.02 1.47
N GLN A 67 19.99 -5.17 2.78
CA GLN A 67 19.17 -6.12 3.56
C GLN A 67 17.69 -5.74 3.50
N ARG A 68 17.35 -4.46 3.67
CA ARG A 68 15.98 -3.96 3.54
C ARG A 68 15.42 -4.25 2.15
N ALA A 69 16.15 -3.87 1.11
CA ALA A 69 15.75 -4.13 -0.27
C ALA A 69 15.50 -5.63 -0.53
N TRP A 70 16.36 -6.50 -0.01
CA TRP A 70 16.18 -7.95 -0.11
C TRP A 70 14.92 -8.43 0.61
N TYR A 71 14.69 -8.03 1.85
CA TYR A 71 13.50 -8.44 2.60
C TYR A 71 12.21 -7.92 1.96
N ASP A 72 12.22 -6.68 1.46
CA ASP A 72 11.10 -6.13 0.73
C ASP A 72 10.80 -6.89 -0.55
N THR A 73 11.83 -7.34 -1.26
CA THR A 73 11.65 -8.23 -2.42
C THR A 73 11.00 -9.54 -2.04
N LEU A 74 11.41 -10.16 -0.93
CA LEU A 74 10.72 -11.36 -0.45
C LEU A 74 9.26 -11.09 -0.13
N ARG A 75 8.94 -9.96 0.52
CA ARG A 75 7.55 -9.59 0.85
C ARG A 75 6.70 -9.31 -0.38
N ASP A 76 7.27 -8.77 -1.45
CA ASP A 76 6.51 -8.47 -2.66
C ASP A 76 6.31 -9.70 -3.56
N LEU A 77 7.28 -10.62 -3.57
CA LEU A 77 7.26 -11.78 -4.46
C LEU A 77 6.63 -13.02 -3.83
N LEU A 78 6.87 -13.30 -2.54
CA LEU A 78 6.39 -14.53 -1.89
C LEU A 78 4.87 -14.72 -1.85
N PRO A 79 4.03 -13.67 -1.69
CA PRO A 79 2.57 -13.84 -1.63
C PRO A 79 1.99 -14.62 -2.82
N SER A 80 2.48 -14.36 -4.05
CA SER A 80 1.99 -15.03 -5.26
C SER A 80 2.27 -16.53 -5.26
N PHE A 81 3.34 -16.98 -4.60
CA PHE A 81 3.68 -18.39 -4.44
C PHE A 81 2.93 -19.08 -3.30
N ALA A 82 2.40 -18.31 -2.35
CA ALA A 82 1.68 -18.80 -1.18
C ALA A 82 0.15 -18.82 -1.37
N GLY A 83 -0.35 -18.41 -2.55
CA GLY A 83 -1.79 -18.26 -2.80
C GLY A 83 -2.41 -17.04 -2.09
N LEU A 84 -1.57 -16.08 -1.69
CA LEU A 84 -2.00 -14.82 -1.08
C LEU A 84 -2.15 -13.74 -2.15
N GLN A 85 -2.96 -12.74 -1.85
CA GLN A 85 -3.10 -11.56 -2.69
C GLN A 85 -1.79 -10.73 -2.65
N PRO A 86 -1.49 -9.97 -3.72
CA PRO A 86 -0.25 -9.18 -3.79
C PRO A 86 -0.09 -8.21 -2.63
N THR A 87 1.16 -8.01 -2.18
CA THR A 87 1.46 -7.02 -1.12
C THR A 87 1.10 -5.62 -1.58
N VAL A 88 0.35 -4.92 -0.74
CA VAL A 88 -0.01 -3.51 -0.90
C VAL A 88 1.02 -2.66 -0.18
N ARG A 89 1.48 -1.60 -0.84
CA ARG A 89 2.40 -0.63 -0.24
C ARG A 89 1.77 0.75 -0.26
N ILE A 90 1.83 1.45 0.87
CA ILE A 90 1.32 2.82 1.04
C ILE A 90 2.50 3.73 1.35
N TYR A 91 2.65 4.82 0.60
CA TYR A 91 3.68 5.80 0.88
C TYR A 91 3.23 6.77 1.96
N ALA A 92 4.00 6.87 3.04
CA ALA A 92 3.64 7.64 4.23
C ALA A 92 3.35 9.13 3.97
N SER A 93 3.96 9.72 2.96
CA SER A 93 3.77 11.15 2.63
C SER A 93 2.72 11.39 1.54
N ASP A 94 1.97 10.36 1.13
CA ASP A 94 0.79 10.56 0.28
C ASP A 94 -0.30 11.32 1.02
N TYR A 95 -0.52 10.93 2.28
CA TYR A 95 -1.48 11.58 3.16
C TYR A 95 -0.85 11.72 4.54
N VAL A 96 -0.60 12.95 4.97
CA VAL A 96 -0.03 13.24 6.29
C VAL A 96 -1.19 13.33 7.30
N TRP A 97 -1.83 12.20 7.60
CA TRP A 97 -3.03 12.17 8.46
C TRP A 97 -2.82 12.85 9.81
N CYS A 98 -1.61 12.77 10.37
CA CYS A 98 -1.27 13.41 11.65
C CYS A 98 -1.24 14.94 11.60
N SER A 99 -1.31 15.56 10.41
CA SER A 99 -1.46 17.02 10.30
C SER A 99 -2.91 17.49 10.34
N LEU A 100 -3.88 16.57 10.32
CA LEU A 100 -5.30 16.89 10.39
C LEU A 100 -5.72 17.09 11.84
N ASP A 101 -6.47 18.15 12.09
CA ASP A 101 -7.09 18.43 13.38
C ASP A 101 -8.53 17.83 13.41
N PRO A 102 -8.82 16.85 14.29
CA PRO A 102 -10.15 16.26 14.37
C PRO A 102 -11.24 17.25 14.82
N ASP A 103 -10.86 18.37 15.45
CA ASP A 103 -11.79 19.42 15.86
C ASP A 103 -12.03 20.45 14.72
N SER A 104 -11.26 20.38 13.63
CA SER A 104 -11.41 21.23 12.45
C SER A 104 -12.42 20.63 11.47
N SER A 105 -13.54 21.34 11.26
CA SER A 105 -14.57 20.93 10.28
C SER A 105 -14.05 20.91 8.83
N ASN A 106 -12.99 21.67 8.53
CA ASN A 106 -12.32 21.64 7.24
C ASN A 106 -11.48 20.36 7.06
N ASP A 107 -10.76 19.97 8.10
CA ASP A 107 -9.86 18.81 8.05
C ASP A 107 -10.66 17.50 8.06
N LEU A 108 -11.79 17.48 8.78
CA LEU A 108 -12.78 16.40 8.68
C LEU A 108 -13.34 16.26 7.26
N ARG A 109 -13.65 17.36 6.58
CA ARG A 109 -14.11 17.31 5.18
C ARG A 109 -13.01 16.75 4.27
N GLN A 110 -11.79 17.24 4.42
CA GLN A 110 -10.64 16.75 3.65
C GLN A 110 -10.38 15.26 3.88
N PHE A 111 -10.50 14.79 5.13
CA PHE A 111 -10.40 13.37 5.46
C PHE A 111 -11.46 12.53 4.73
N LEU A 112 -12.72 12.98 4.74
CA LEU A 112 -13.82 12.32 4.04
C LEU A 112 -13.60 12.31 2.53
N GLU A 113 -13.11 13.41 1.94
CA GLU A 113 -12.77 13.47 0.51
C GLU A 113 -11.67 12.44 0.15
N TYR A 114 -10.68 12.23 1.02
CA TYR A 114 -9.66 11.19 0.80
C TYR A 114 -10.25 9.78 0.87
N LEU A 115 -11.21 9.55 1.77
CA LEU A 115 -11.94 8.29 1.83
C LEU A 115 -12.79 8.08 0.57
N ASP A 116 -13.47 9.12 0.07
CA ASP A 116 -14.32 9.05 -1.13
C ASP A 116 -13.49 8.88 -2.42
N GLU A 117 -12.35 9.55 -2.56
CA GLU A 117 -11.43 9.34 -3.69
C GLU A 117 -10.85 7.91 -3.71
N SER A 118 -10.65 7.32 -2.52
CA SER A 118 -10.26 5.92 -2.39
C SER A 118 -11.44 4.98 -2.68
N GLY A 119 -12.63 5.32 -2.17
CA GLY A 119 -13.88 4.57 -2.30
C GLY A 119 -14.40 4.51 -3.73
N GLU A 120 -14.36 5.61 -4.49
CA GLU A 120 -14.75 5.62 -5.90
C GLU A 120 -13.82 4.77 -6.77
N LYS A 121 -12.52 4.68 -6.45
CA LYS A 121 -11.57 3.78 -7.12
C LYS A 121 -11.84 2.31 -6.79
N TYR A 122 -12.08 1.98 -5.53
CA TYR A 122 -12.47 0.62 -5.12
C TYR A 122 -13.82 0.22 -5.71
N LEU A 123 -14.80 1.14 -5.73
CA LEU A 123 -16.11 0.92 -6.35
C LEU A 123 -15.95 0.74 -7.87
N ALA A 124 -15.14 1.55 -8.54
CA ALA A 124 -14.87 1.42 -9.97
C ALA A 124 -14.19 0.08 -10.33
N LEU A 125 -13.18 -0.34 -9.56
CA LEU A 125 -12.52 -1.65 -9.73
C LEU A 125 -13.50 -2.80 -9.45
N HIS A 126 -14.31 -2.71 -8.39
CA HIS A 126 -15.25 -3.77 -8.02
C HIS A 126 -16.46 -3.86 -8.98
N LEU A 127 -16.92 -2.73 -9.53
CA LEU A 127 -17.95 -2.67 -10.58
C LEU A 127 -17.45 -3.24 -11.91
N LEU A 128 -16.14 -3.10 -12.21
CA LEU A 128 -15.51 -3.73 -13.38
C LEU A 128 -15.40 -5.26 -13.20
N GLU A 129 -15.18 -5.75 -11.97
CA GLU A 129 -15.10 -7.18 -11.67
C GLU A 129 -16.46 -7.88 -11.57
N LYS A 130 -17.54 -7.16 -11.24
CA LYS A 130 -18.90 -7.73 -11.09
C LYS A 130 -19.98 -6.84 -11.76
N PRO A 131 -20.18 -6.96 -13.09
CA PRO A 131 -21.02 -6.04 -13.86
C PRO A 131 -22.54 -6.14 -13.59
N GLY A 132 -22.99 -6.99 -12.65
CA GLY A 132 -24.40 -7.34 -12.47
C GLY A 132 -25.05 -6.90 -11.16
N LYS A 133 -24.33 -6.27 -10.22
CA LYS A 133 -24.90 -5.87 -8.93
C LYS A 133 -24.52 -4.43 -8.61
N ARG A 134 -25.47 -3.53 -8.83
CA ARG A 134 -25.35 -2.11 -8.50
C ARG A 134 -25.80 -1.94 -7.06
N TRP A 135 -24.86 -1.68 -6.15
CA TRP A 135 -25.17 -1.26 -4.80
C TRP A 135 -24.91 0.24 -4.67
N THR A 136 -25.73 0.97 -3.91
CA THR A 136 -25.49 2.38 -3.55
C THR A 136 -24.55 2.46 -2.34
N LEU A 137 -23.87 3.59 -2.15
CA LEU A 137 -23.02 3.86 -0.98
C LEU A 137 -23.79 3.59 0.33
N ASP A 138 -25.07 4.00 0.38
CA ASP A 138 -25.98 3.73 1.49
C ASP A 138 -26.19 2.23 1.79
N GLU A 139 -26.12 1.36 0.77
CA GLU A 139 -26.29 -0.09 0.92
C GLU A 139 -25.00 -0.78 1.40
N MET A 140 -23.83 -0.19 1.11
CA MET A 140 -22.54 -0.68 1.62
C MET A 140 -22.33 -0.29 3.08
N GLU A 141 -22.74 0.92 3.48
CA GLU A 141 -22.71 1.37 4.88
C GLU A 141 -23.64 0.56 5.78
N GLN A 142 -24.77 0.07 5.26
CA GLN A 142 -25.72 -0.79 6.00
C GLN A 142 -25.21 -2.24 6.22
N GLY A 143 -24.14 -2.66 5.55
CA GLY A 143 -23.53 -3.98 5.71
C GLY A 143 -22.38 -4.02 6.72
N ILE A 144 -21.97 -2.88 7.26
CA ILE A 144 -20.89 -2.75 8.23
C ILE A 144 -21.49 -2.29 9.56
N ASP A 145 -22.34 -3.12 10.17
CA ASP A 145 -22.35 -3.20 11.63
C ASP A 145 -22.90 -4.52 12.17
N MET A 146 -22.24 -4.97 13.22
CA MET A 146 -22.58 -6.05 14.17
C MET A 146 -22.51 -7.51 13.71
N ASP A 147 -21.34 -8.12 13.96
CA ASP A 147 -21.29 -9.19 14.97
C ASP A 147 -19.99 -9.07 15.77
N CYS A 148 -20.15 -9.09 17.10
CA CYS A 148 -19.06 -9.22 18.08
C CYS A 148 -18.50 -10.65 18.10
#